data_AF-A0A0L0K2U4-F1
#
_entry.id   AF-A0A0L0K2U4-F1
#
_cell.length_a   1.000
_cell.length_b   1.000
_cell.length_c   1.000
_cell.angle_alpha   90.00
_cell.angle_beta   90.00
_cell.angle_gamma   90.00
#
_symmetry.space_group_name_H-M   'P 1'
#
loop_
_entity.id
_entity.type
_entity.pdbx_description
1 polymer ?
#
loop_
_entity_poly.entity_id
_entity_poly.type
_entity_poly.pdbx_seq_one_letter_code
_entity_poly.pdbx_strand_id
1 'polypeptide(L)' 'MTTEDDEDDEIFDLARTIGAGVEASRDESLPPVERDFAKLVTEQAAAKLADLNRSGTVGDD' A
#
# COMPACT_ATOMS: atom_id res chain seq x y z
N MET A 1 11.69 19.60 -11.87
CA MET A 1 11.29 18.61 -10.86
C MET A 1 10.38 17.65 -11.60
N THR A 2 10.88 16.46 -11.89
CA THR A 2 10.21 15.42 -12.68
C THR A 2 9.21 14.70 -11.78
N THR A 3 8.01 14.43 -12.27
CA THR A 3 6.91 13.75 -11.57
C THR A 3 7.25 12.31 -11.15
N GLU A 4 8.35 11.77 -11.66
CA GLU A 4 8.88 10.44 -11.35
C GLU A 4 9.34 10.31 -9.89
N ASP A 5 9.98 11.33 -9.29
CA ASP A 5 10.41 11.27 -7.89
C ASP A 5 9.21 11.17 -6.91
N ASP A 6 8.12 11.91 -7.17
CA ASP A 6 6.91 11.89 -6.32
C ASP A 6 6.14 10.56 -6.42
N GLU A 7 6.15 9.89 -7.57
CA GLU A 7 5.45 8.61 -7.78
C GLU A 7 6.24 7.44 -7.16
N ASP A 8 7.57 7.45 -7.27
CA ASP A 8 8.44 6.50 -6.55
C ASP A 8 8.27 6.63 -5.02
N ASP A 9 8.27 7.85 -4.47
CA ASP A 9 8.01 8.09 -3.04
C ASP A 9 6.64 7.55 -2.59
N GLU A 10 5.58 7.73 -3.40
CA GLU A 10 4.25 7.19 -3.11
C GLU A 10 4.23 5.64 -3.13
N ILE A 11 4.91 5.02 -4.10
CA ILE A 11 5.06 3.57 -4.17
C ILE A 11 5.77 3.03 -2.92
N PHE A 12 6.84 3.70 -2.48
CA PHE A 12 7.55 3.31 -1.26
C PHE A 12 6.68 3.44 -0.01
N ASP A 13 5.89 4.50 0.12
CA ASP A 13 4.99 4.68 1.25
C ASP A 13 3.86 3.62 1.28
N LEU A 14 3.31 3.28 0.12
CA LEU A 14 2.34 2.20 -0.01
C LEU A 14 2.94 0.83 0.34
N ALA A 15 4.14 0.54 -0.16
CA ALA A 15 4.85 -0.70 0.17
C ALA A 15 5.12 -0.81 1.68
N ARG A 16 5.53 0.30 2.32
CA ARG A 16 5.72 0.39 3.77
C ARG A 16 4.42 0.13 4.53
N THR A 17 3.33 0.75 4.10
CA THR A 17 1.99 0.58 4.68
C THR A 17 1.52 -0.87 4.59
N ILE A 18 1.73 -1.52 3.43
CA ILE A 18 1.41 -2.94 3.23
C ILE A 18 2.20 -3.80 4.21
N GLY A 19 3.52 -3.60 4.31
CA GLY A 19 4.38 -4.35 5.24
C GLY A 19 3.92 -4.22 6.69
N ALA A 20 3.68 -2.99 7.15
CA ALA A 20 3.24 -2.71 8.51
C ALA A 20 1.86 -3.31 8.81
N GLY A 21 0.89 -3.21 7.89
CA GLY A 21 -0.44 -3.78 8.10
C GLY A 21 -0.48 -5.31 8.02
N VAL A 22 0.40 -5.95 7.22
CA VAL A 22 0.59 -7.41 7.24
C VAL A 22 1.14 -7.87 8.59
N GLU A 23 2.10 -7.14 9.16
CA GLU A 23 2.64 -7.44 10.49
C GLU A 23 1.55 -7.28 11.56
N ALA A 24 0.88 -6.12 11.59
CA ALA A 24 -0.16 -5.82 12.57
C ALA A 24 -1.37 -6.76 12.46
N SER A 25 -1.81 -7.15 11.26
CA SER A 25 -2.93 -8.10 11.10
C SER A 25 -2.63 -9.50 11.64
N ARG A 26 -1.34 -9.85 11.79
CA ARG A 26 -0.86 -11.13 12.32
C ARG A 26 -0.40 -11.04 13.77
N ASP A 27 -0.32 -9.84 14.33
CA ASP A 27 0.09 -9.62 15.72
C ASP A 27 -1.04 -10.01 16.68
N GLU A 28 -0.90 -11.16 17.32
CA GLU A 28 -1.85 -11.68 18.30
C GLU A 28 -1.94 -10.87 19.60
N SER A 29 -1.00 -9.95 19.84
CA SER A 29 -1.06 -9.01 20.95
C SER A 29 -2.06 -7.86 20.71
N LEU A 30 -2.44 -7.63 19.45
CA LEU A 30 -3.40 -6.59 19.09
C LEU A 30 -4.86 -7.07 19.23
N PRO A 31 -5.77 -6.17 19.64
CA PRO A 31 -7.20 -6.41 19.60
C PRO A 31 -7.69 -6.88 18.22
N PRO A 32 -8.72 -7.75 18.16
CA PRO A 32 -9.29 -8.22 16.89
C PRO A 32 -9.67 -7.09 15.94
N VAL A 33 -10.23 -5.99 16.47
CA VAL A 33 -10.64 -4.82 15.68
C VAL A 33 -9.44 -4.10 15.04
N GLU A 34 -8.30 -4.05 15.72
CA GLU A 34 -7.08 -3.42 15.20
C GLU A 34 -6.44 -4.29 14.12
N ARG A 35 -6.48 -5.63 14.28
CA ARG A 35 -6.04 -6.57 13.24
C ARG A 35 -6.90 -6.51 11.99
N ASP A 36 -8.22 -6.41 12.16
CA ASP A 36 -9.17 -6.28 11.04
C ASP A 36 -8.97 -4.95 10.31
N PHE A 37 -8.76 -3.87 11.07
CA PHE A 37 -8.43 -2.56 10.51
C PHE A 37 -7.09 -2.57 9.77
N ALA A 38 -6.06 -3.19 10.33
CA ALA A 38 -4.76 -3.34 9.68
C ALA A 38 -4.89 -4.09 8.35
N LYS A 39 -5.68 -5.16 8.31
CA LYS A 39 -5.97 -5.90 7.09
C LYS A 39 -6.67 -5.02 6.05
N LEU A 40 -7.70 -4.28 6.45
CA LEU A 40 -8.42 -3.36 5.56
C LEU A 40 -7.50 -2.27 4.97
N VAL A 41 -6.61 -1.71 5.79
CA VAL A 41 -5.64 -0.69 5.35
C VAL A 41 -4.63 -1.30 4.38
N THR A 42 -4.13 -2.50 4.66
CA THR A 42 -3.25 -3.25 3.73
C THR A 42 -3.92 -3.52 2.39
N GLU A 43 -5.18 -3.97 2.39
CA GLU A 43 -5.93 -4.25 1.17
C GLU A 43 -6.11 -2.99 0.31
N GLN A 44 -6.41 -1.84 0.93
CA GLN A 44 -6.50 -0.56 0.23
C GLN A 44 -5.16 -0.10 -0.34
N ALA A 45 -4.07 -0.21 0.45
CA ALA A 45 -2.74 0.17 -0.01
C ALA A 45 -2.27 -0.71 -1.17
N ALA A 46 -2.53 -2.03 -1.11
CA ALA A 46 -2.23 -2.95 -2.20
C ALA A 46 -3.04 -2.67 -3.46
N ALA A 47 -4.33 -2.32 -3.32
CA ALA A 47 -5.17 -1.93 -4.45
C ALA A 47 -4.65 -0.64 -5.12
N LYS A 48 -4.27 0.37 -4.33
CA LYS A 48 -3.70 1.62 -4.86
C LYS A 48 -2.35 1.38 -5.54
N LEU A 49 -1.48 0.57 -4.94
CA LEU A 49 -0.19 0.21 -5.55
C LEU A 49 -0.36 -0.52 -6.89
N ALA A 50 -1.35 -1.43 -6.98
CA ALA A 50 -1.67 -2.11 -8.22
C ALA A 50 -2.23 -1.15 -9.30
N ASP A 51 -2.97 -0.12 -8.89
CA ASP A 51 -3.50 0.91 -9.77
C ASP A 51 -2.40 1.83 -10.32
N LEU A 52 -1.46 2.24 -9.48
CA LEU A 52 -0.26 3.00 -9.90
C LEU A 52 0.58 2.19 -10.89
N ASN A 53 0.84 0.91 -10.60
CA ASN A 53 1.57 0.04 -11.50
C ASN A 53 0.86 -0.14 -12.86
N ARG A 54 -0.48 -0.09 -12.88
CA ARG A 54 -1.27 -0.06 -14.13
C ARG A 54 -1.18 1.29 -14.82
N SER A 55 -1.27 2.40 -14.09
CA SER A 55 -1.23 3.74 -14.66
C SER A 55 0.16 4.09 -15.22
N GLY A 56 1.24 3.67 -14.57
CA GLY A 56 2.62 3.78 -15.08
C GLY A 56 2.93 2.87 -16.27
N THR A 57 2.09 1.87 -16.55
CA THR A 57 2.18 1.03 -17.77
C THR A 57 1.25 1.49 -18.89
N VAL A 58 0.39 2.49 -18.68
CA VAL A 58 -0.49 3.08 -19.70
C VAL A 58 0.06 4.44 -20.11
N GLY A 59 1.17 4.39 -20.85
CA GLY A 59 1.71 5.47 -21.67
C GLY A 59 1.61 5.19 -23.18
N ASP A 60 0.75 4.26 -23.61
CA ASP A 60 0.59 3.87 -25.02
C ASP A 60 -0.90 3.56 -25.32
N ASP A 61 -1.69 4.60 -25.65
CA ASP A 61 -2.80 4.55 -26.63
C ASP A 61 -3.04 5.95 -27.23
#